data_AF-A0A7C8V4M8-F1
#
_entry.id   AF-A0A7C8V4M8-F1
#
_cell.length_a   1.000
_cell.length_b   1.000
_cell.length_c   1.000
_cell.angle_alpha   90.00
_cell.angle_beta   90.00
_cell.angle_gamma   90.00
#
_symmetry.space_group_name_H-M   'P 1'
#
loop_
_entity.id
_entity.type
_entity.pdbx_description
1 polymer ?
#
loop_
_entity_poly.entity_id
_entity_poly.type
_entity_poly.pdbx_seq_one_letter_code
_entity_poly.pdbx_strand_id
1 'polypeptide(L)'
;MDVNIMDGEEHDRPSAFNISQLPSEVADELAAFLRSHTAQSHDTFYTNKLSSYTTANTIYKDDLQDIQSQVSNVIEPTAEVLIPVAADLKHTFEQIDRLEHLLTQVIAPQIKDLSTKLDKTEQLVRSEERNISQGRRVDLWKGVEMGDKSLRRVFRTSDYFDQDGKLKYPPI
;
A
#
# COMPACT_ATOMS: atom_id res chain seq x y z
N MET A 1 29.98 -26.81 -79.32
CA MET A 1 30.00 -25.40 -78.90
C MET A 1 28.82 -24.71 -79.52
N ASP A 2 27.75 -24.41 -78.81
CA ASP A 2 27.01 -25.07 -77.75
C ASP A 2 25.65 -24.36 -77.79
N VAL A 3 24.60 -25.11 -77.49
CA VAL A 3 23.25 -24.57 -77.35
C VAL A 3 23.25 -23.58 -76.19
N ASN A 4 22.67 -22.39 -76.38
CA ASN A 4 21.82 -21.83 -75.34
C ASN A 4 20.84 -20.78 -75.88
N ILE A 5 19.59 -21.24 -75.99
CA ILE A 5 18.39 -20.42 -75.94
C ILE A 5 18.28 -19.98 -74.48
N MET A 6 18.46 -18.70 -74.18
CA MET A 6 18.05 -18.11 -72.90
C MET A 6 16.71 -17.44 -73.15
N ASP A 7 15.64 -18.20 -72.89
CA ASP A 7 14.87 -18.15 -71.63
C ASP A 7 14.11 -16.83 -71.51
N GLY A 8 12.80 -16.96 -71.71
CA GLY A 8 11.84 -15.88 -71.55
C GLY A 8 11.76 -15.47 -70.08
N GLU A 9 11.93 -14.18 -69.84
CA GLU A 9 11.55 -13.56 -68.58
C GLU A 9 10.02 -13.53 -68.50
N GLU A 10 9.46 -14.58 -67.91
CA GLU A 10 8.10 -14.61 -67.42
C GLU A 10 8.06 -13.66 -66.21
N HIS A 11 7.65 -12.42 -66.46
CA HIS A 11 7.48 -11.40 -65.44
C HIS A 11 6.63 -11.94 -64.29
N ASP A 12 7.28 -11.97 -63.12
CA ASP A 12 6.80 -12.18 -61.76
C ASP A 12 5.41 -11.57 -61.53
N ARG A 13 4.36 -12.33 -61.91
CA ARG A 13 3.01 -12.09 -61.41
C ARG A 13 2.99 -12.64 -59.99
N PRO A 14 2.54 -11.86 -58.98
CA PRO A 14 2.44 -12.36 -57.63
C PRO A 14 1.62 -13.64 -57.65
N SER A 15 2.21 -14.72 -57.13
CA SER A 15 1.65 -16.07 -57.09
C SER A 15 0.16 -15.97 -56.77
N ALA A 16 -0.67 -16.34 -57.75
CA ALA A 16 -2.11 -16.33 -57.57
C ALA A 16 -2.42 -17.14 -56.31
N PHE A 17 -3.20 -16.54 -55.40
CA PHE A 17 -3.71 -17.15 -54.17
C PHE A 17 -3.96 -18.65 -54.44
N ASN A 18 -3.17 -19.55 -53.84
CA ASN A 18 -3.29 -20.99 -54.10
C ASN A 18 -4.57 -21.49 -53.42
N ILE A 19 -5.68 -21.46 -54.15
CA ILE A 19 -7.02 -21.86 -53.71
C ILE A 19 -7.04 -23.31 -53.21
N SER A 20 -6.09 -24.14 -53.68
CA SER A 20 -5.92 -25.55 -53.35
C SER A 20 -5.43 -25.84 -51.92
N GLN A 21 -5.10 -24.82 -51.12
CA GLN A 21 -4.66 -24.98 -49.73
C GLN A 21 -5.61 -24.36 -48.70
N LEU A 22 -6.80 -23.90 -49.13
CA LEU A 22 -7.80 -23.39 -48.20
C LEU A 22 -8.46 -24.57 -47.44
N PRO A 23 -8.62 -24.48 -46.11
CA PRO A 23 -9.41 -25.45 -45.34
C PRO A 23 -10.79 -25.62 -45.96
N SER A 24 -11.31 -26.86 -45.99
CA SER A 24 -12.57 -27.22 -46.67
C SER A 24 -13.74 -26.33 -46.26
N GLU A 25 -13.81 -25.95 -44.99
CA GLU A 25 -14.82 -25.07 -44.43
C GLU A 25 -14.79 -23.68 -45.08
N VAL A 26 -13.60 -23.12 -45.27
CA VAL A 26 -13.39 -21.80 -45.89
C VAL A 26 -13.65 -21.87 -47.40
N ALA A 27 -13.30 -22.98 -48.04
CA ALA A 27 -13.57 -23.20 -49.46
C ALA A 27 -15.07 -23.34 -49.75
N ASP A 28 -15.81 -24.03 -48.89
CA ASP A 28 -17.26 -24.17 -48.99
C ASP A 28 -17.99 -22.84 -48.72
N GLU A 29 -17.53 -22.06 -47.74
CA GLU A 29 -18.05 -20.70 -47.49
C GLU A 29 -17.77 -19.76 -48.67
N LEU A 30 -16.56 -19.79 -49.24
CA LEU A 30 -16.23 -19.03 -50.44
C LEU A 30 -17.06 -19.47 -51.64
N ALA A 31 -17.26 -20.78 -51.84
CA ALA A 31 -18.08 -21.29 -52.93
C ALA A 31 -19.56 -20.95 -52.75
N ALA A 32 -20.07 -20.95 -51.52
CA ALA A 32 -21.43 -20.50 -51.19
C ALA A 32 -21.58 -18.98 -51.39
N PHE A 33 -20.59 -18.19 -50.97
CA PHE A 33 -20.52 -16.75 -51.18
C PHE A 33 -20.52 -16.39 -52.67
N LEU A 34 -19.67 -17.05 -53.47
CA LEU A 34 -19.61 -16.88 -54.93
C LEU A 34 -20.92 -17.28 -55.62
N ARG A 35 -21.53 -18.40 -55.23
CA ARG A 35 -22.84 -18.84 -55.75
C ARG A 35 -23.97 -17.87 -55.40
N SER A 36 -23.92 -17.23 -54.23
CA SER A 36 -24.88 -16.19 -53.86
C SER A 36 -24.70 -14.89 -54.67
N HIS A 37 -23.49 -14.67 -55.20
CA HIS A 37 -23.09 -13.46 -55.92
C HIS A 37 -23.40 -13.45 -57.40
N THR A 38 -23.42 -14.63 -58.04
CA THR A 38 -23.61 -14.73 -59.49
C THR A 38 -24.98 -14.23 -59.97
N ALA A 39 -25.91 -13.93 -59.06
CA ALA A 39 -27.23 -13.36 -59.37
C ALA A 39 -27.26 -11.81 -59.38
N GLN A 40 -26.22 -11.12 -58.91
CA GLN A 40 -26.14 -9.65 -58.88
C GLN A 40 -25.07 -9.11 -59.84
N SER A 41 -25.31 -7.93 -60.41
CA SER A 41 -24.29 -7.22 -61.19
C SER A 41 -23.09 -6.90 -60.31
N HIS A 42 -21.87 -7.15 -60.82
CA HIS A 42 -20.61 -6.91 -60.10
C HIS A 42 -20.55 -5.49 -59.54
N ASP A 43 -20.96 -4.49 -60.32
CA ASP A 43 -21.01 -3.08 -59.89
C ASP A 43 -21.98 -2.86 -58.73
N THR A 44 -23.14 -3.50 -58.75
CA THR A 44 -24.14 -3.39 -57.68
C THR A 44 -23.67 -4.03 -56.37
N PHE A 45 -22.85 -5.08 -56.46
CA PHE A 45 -22.30 -5.71 -55.27
C PHE A 45 -21.25 -4.82 -54.59
N TYR A 46 -20.25 -4.34 -55.34
CA TYR A 46 -19.19 -3.51 -54.75
C TYR A 46 -19.72 -2.17 -54.26
N THR A 47 -20.69 -1.58 -54.95
CA THR A 47 -21.36 -0.36 -54.47
C THR A 47 -22.13 -0.59 -53.16
N ASN A 48 -22.86 -1.70 -53.03
CA ASN A 48 -23.54 -2.06 -51.77
C ASN A 48 -22.56 -2.38 -50.63
N LYS A 49 -21.44 -3.04 -50.94
CA LYS A 49 -20.40 -3.33 -49.95
C LYS A 49 -19.72 -2.04 -49.49
N LEU A 50 -19.40 -1.15 -50.43
CA LEU A 50 -18.79 0.15 -50.15
C LEU A 50 -19.74 1.05 -49.35
N SER A 51 -21.03 1.08 -49.68
CA SER A 51 -22.03 1.84 -48.92
C SER A 51 -22.21 1.29 -47.51
N SER A 52 -22.21 -0.04 -47.34
CA SER A 52 -22.23 -0.70 -46.02
C SER A 52 -21.00 -0.33 -45.19
N TYR A 53 -19.79 -0.40 -45.76
CA TYR A 53 -18.57 0.02 -45.07
C TYR A 53 -18.58 1.52 -44.73
N THR A 54 -19.06 2.36 -45.65
CA THR A 54 -19.15 3.81 -45.41
C THR A 54 -20.10 4.09 -44.26
N THR A 55 -21.26 3.43 -44.23
CA THR A 55 -22.26 3.58 -43.18
C THR A 55 -21.74 3.05 -41.83
N ALA A 56 -21.06 1.91 -41.83
CA ALA A 56 -20.44 1.39 -40.62
C ALA A 56 -19.36 2.35 -40.09
N ASN A 57 -18.55 2.92 -40.98
CA ASN A 57 -17.48 3.83 -40.60
C ASN A 57 -18.00 5.17 -40.07
N THR A 58 -19.13 5.68 -40.59
CA THR A 58 -19.79 6.86 -40.02
C THR A 58 -20.32 6.58 -38.62
N ILE A 59 -20.94 5.41 -38.41
CA ILE A 59 -21.44 5.01 -37.07
C ILE A 59 -20.29 4.89 -36.08
N TYR A 60 -19.20 4.19 -36.44
CA TYR A 60 -18.03 4.08 -35.57
C TYR A 60 -17.39 5.42 -35.25
N LYS A 61 -17.36 6.35 -36.21
CA LYS A 61 -16.84 7.68 -35.98
C LYS A 61 -17.73 8.46 -35.00
N ASP A 62 -19.04 8.40 -35.15
CA ASP A 62 -19.99 9.06 -34.24
C ASP A 62 -19.88 8.47 -32.82
N ASP A 63 -19.81 7.15 -32.68
CA ASP A 63 -19.61 6.48 -31.39
C ASP A 63 -18.30 6.92 -30.72
N LEU A 64 -17.20 6.98 -31.47
CA LEU A 64 -15.92 7.46 -30.96
C LEU A 64 -15.97 8.93 -30.56
N GLN A 65 -16.71 9.75 -31.29
CA GLN A 65 -16.88 11.17 -31.00
C GLN A 65 -17.74 11.39 -29.75
N ASP A 66 -18.77 10.59 -29.55
CA ASP A 66 -19.60 10.59 -28.34
C ASP A 66 -18.80 10.14 -27.12
N ILE A 67 -18.01 9.07 -27.24
CA ILE A 67 -17.11 8.61 -26.17
C ILE A 67 -16.09 9.70 -25.85
N GLN A 68 -15.46 10.30 -26.85
CA GLN A 68 -14.50 11.39 -26.65
C GLN A 68 -15.15 12.59 -25.96
N SER A 69 -16.38 12.94 -26.36
CA SER A 69 -17.17 13.99 -25.71
C SER A 69 -17.46 13.66 -24.25
N GLN A 70 -17.85 12.42 -23.94
CA GLN A 70 -18.11 11.99 -22.57
C GLN A 70 -16.84 12.02 -21.72
N VAL A 71 -15.70 11.57 -22.27
CA VAL A 71 -14.41 11.60 -21.59
C VAL A 71 -14.04 13.04 -21.26
N SER A 72 -14.07 13.94 -22.25
CA SER A 72 -13.62 15.32 -22.08
C SER A 72 -14.57 16.16 -21.22
N ASN A 73 -15.88 15.97 -21.33
CA ASN A 73 -16.86 16.83 -20.64
C ASN A 73 -17.24 16.32 -19.24
N VAL A 74 -17.14 15.02 -19.00
CA VAL A 74 -17.61 14.41 -17.75
C VAL A 74 -16.47 13.76 -16.99
N ILE A 75 -15.72 12.87 -17.62
CA ILE A 75 -14.75 12.03 -16.91
C ILE A 75 -13.53 12.85 -16.48
N GLU A 76 -12.95 13.63 -17.38
CA GLU A 76 -11.73 14.40 -17.11
C GLU A 76 -11.93 15.47 -16.02
N PRO A 77 -12.99 16.31 -16.07
CA PRO A 77 -13.26 17.28 -14.99
C PRO A 77 -13.60 16.61 -13.65
N THR A 78 -14.31 15.48 -13.69
CA THR A 78 -14.64 14.74 -12.46
C THR A 78 -13.39 14.09 -11.87
N ALA A 79 -12.48 13.57 -12.71
CA ALA A 79 -11.20 13.01 -12.29
C ALA A 79 -10.30 14.08 -11.67
N GLU A 80 -10.24 15.29 -12.25
CA GLU A 80 -9.49 16.42 -11.68
C GLU A 80 -9.92 16.73 -10.24
N VAL A 81 -11.20 16.58 -9.92
CA VAL A 81 -11.72 16.81 -8.56
C VAL A 81 -11.51 15.59 -7.65
N LEU A 82 -11.70 14.37 -8.16
CA LEU A 82 -11.63 13.15 -7.35
C LEU A 82 -10.21 12.70 -7.03
N ILE A 83 -9.24 12.93 -7.93
CA ILE A 83 -7.85 12.49 -7.75
C ILE A 83 -7.22 13.13 -6.49
N PRO A 84 -7.31 14.45 -6.27
CA PRO A 84 -6.82 15.08 -5.05
C PRO A 84 -7.49 14.54 -3.78
N VAL A 85 -8.82 14.38 -3.81
CA VAL A 85 -9.59 13.86 -2.67
C VAL A 85 -9.15 12.43 -2.31
N ALA A 86 -8.91 11.58 -3.32
CA ALA A 86 -8.39 10.24 -3.11
C ALA A 86 -6.96 10.25 -2.53
N ALA A 87 -6.12 11.20 -2.96
CA ALA A 87 -4.77 11.37 -2.42
C ALA A 87 -4.80 11.82 -0.95
N ASP A 88 -5.68 12.76 -0.61
CA ASP A 88 -5.88 13.23 0.76
C ASP A 88 -6.40 12.09 1.65
N LEU A 89 -7.38 11.31 1.18
CA LEU A 89 -7.87 10.13 1.90
C LEU A 89 -6.75 9.13 2.17
N LYS A 90 -5.92 8.81 1.17
CA LYS A 90 -4.77 7.94 1.36
C LYS A 90 -3.84 8.47 2.45
N HIS A 91 -3.55 9.77 2.45
CA HIS A 91 -2.70 10.38 3.47
C HIS A 91 -3.33 10.27 4.87
N THR A 92 -4.64 10.50 5.00
CA THR A 92 -5.34 10.35 6.29
C THR A 92 -5.30 8.91 6.80
N PHE A 93 -5.44 7.91 5.93
CA PHE A 93 -5.30 6.50 6.33
C PHE A 93 -3.87 6.18 6.80
N GLU A 94 -2.84 6.67 6.11
CA GLU A 94 -1.45 6.51 6.55
C GLU A 94 -1.20 7.17 7.92
N GLN A 95 -1.84 8.29 8.22
CA GLN A 95 -1.76 8.92 9.54
C GLN A 95 -2.46 8.08 10.62
N ILE A 96 -3.62 7.50 10.31
CA ILE A 96 -4.35 6.61 11.22
C ILE A 96 -3.49 5.38 11.54
N ASP A 97 -2.91 4.73 10.53
CA ASP A 97 -2.05 3.57 10.74
C ASP A 97 -0.85 3.89 11.64
N ARG A 98 -0.24 5.07 11.46
CA ARG A 98 0.85 5.53 12.33
C ARG A 98 0.39 5.77 13.77
N LEU A 99 -0.81 6.32 13.96
CA LEU A 99 -1.39 6.54 15.28
C LEU A 99 -1.71 5.21 15.97
N GLU A 100 -2.29 4.25 15.26
CA GLU A 100 -2.54 2.90 15.78
C GLU A 100 -1.22 2.22 16.17
N HIS A 101 -0.18 2.35 15.34
CA HIS A 101 1.14 1.84 15.65
C HIS A 101 1.72 2.47 16.92
N LEU A 102 1.67 3.80 17.06
CA LEU A 102 2.13 4.52 18.25
C LEU A 102 1.40 4.06 19.51
N LEU A 103 0.07 3.92 19.42
CA LEU A 103 -0.76 3.54 20.55
C LEU A 103 -0.47 2.11 21.02
N THR A 104 -0.32 1.18 20.07
CA THR A 104 -0.10 -0.24 20.36
C THR A 104 1.34 -0.56 20.76
N GLN A 105 2.34 0.06 20.13
CA GLN A 105 3.75 -0.30 20.31
C GLN A 105 4.46 0.54 21.36
N VAL A 106 4.06 1.79 21.55
CA VAL A 106 4.77 2.72 22.45
C VAL A 106 3.95 2.96 23.70
N ILE A 107 2.71 3.45 23.52
CA ILE A 107 1.91 3.92 24.65
C ILE A 107 1.43 2.76 25.53
N ALA A 108 0.85 1.71 24.93
CA ALA A 108 0.33 0.58 25.70
C ALA A 108 1.43 -0.14 26.55
N PRO A 109 2.64 -0.42 26.02
CA PRO A 109 3.71 -0.98 26.84
C PRO A 109 4.22 -0.04 27.93
N GLN A 110 4.31 1.27 27.67
CA GLN A 110 4.72 2.25 28.68
C GLN A 110 3.71 2.34 29.84
N ILE A 111 2.41 2.36 29.53
CA ILE A 111 1.35 2.33 30.54
C ILE A 111 1.46 1.05 31.38
N LYS A 112 1.71 -0.09 30.73
CA LYS A 112 1.90 -1.36 31.43
C LYS A 112 3.13 -1.33 32.35
N ASP A 113 4.27 -0.82 31.88
CA ASP A 113 5.48 -0.70 32.70
C ASP A 113 5.26 0.23 33.89
N LEU A 114 4.65 1.40 33.68
CA LEU A 114 4.29 2.33 34.74
C LEU A 114 3.35 1.71 35.78
N SER A 115 2.33 0.97 35.32
CA SER A 115 1.43 0.22 36.20
C SER A 115 2.20 -0.79 37.06
N THR A 116 3.10 -1.58 36.47
CA THR A 116 3.90 -2.55 37.25
C THR A 116 4.87 -1.89 38.23
N LYS A 117 5.42 -0.71 37.91
CA LYS A 117 6.24 0.07 38.81
C LYS A 117 5.42 0.61 39.97
N LEU A 118 4.22 1.12 39.69
CA LEU A 118 3.29 1.60 40.71
C LEU A 118 2.92 0.48 41.68
N ASP A 119 2.53 -0.69 41.17
CA ASP A 119 2.20 -1.86 42.00
C ASP A 119 3.35 -2.24 42.94
N LYS A 120 4.60 -2.24 42.43
CA LYS A 120 5.79 -2.52 43.25
C LYS A 120 6.00 -1.46 44.33
N THR A 121 5.83 -0.18 44.01
CA THR A 121 5.95 0.90 44.99
C THR A 121 4.86 0.83 46.04
N GLU A 122 3.62 0.53 45.66
CA GLU A 122 2.51 0.36 46.60
C GLU A 122 2.75 -0.83 47.54
N GLN A 123 3.21 -1.96 47.01
CA GLN A 123 3.60 -3.12 47.82
C GLN A 123 4.73 -2.79 48.80
N LEU A 124 5.73 -2.03 48.35
CA LEU A 124 6.83 -1.59 49.19
C LEU A 124 6.32 -0.69 50.31
N VAL A 125 5.53 0.33 50.01
CA VAL A 125 4.91 1.23 51.01
C VAL A 125 4.07 0.44 52.00
N ARG A 126 3.18 -0.44 51.55
CA ARG A 126 2.38 -1.30 52.44
C ARG A 126 3.24 -2.18 53.34
N SER A 127 4.37 -2.68 52.83
CA SER A 127 5.30 -3.48 53.63
C SER A 127 6.03 -2.64 54.68
N GLU A 128 6.38 -1.40 54.36
CA GLU A 128 6.99 -0.45 55.30
C GLU A 128 6.00 -0.01 56.37
N GLU A 129 4.75 0.30 56.03
CA GLU A 129 3.68 0.61 56.99
C GLU A 129 3.47 -0.54 57.99
N ARG A 130 3.50 -1.80 57.53
CA ARG A 130 3.44 -2.98 58.40
C ARG A 130 4.66 -3.09 59.32
N ASN A 131 5.85 -2.76 58.82
CA ASN A 131 7.06 -2.80 59.63
C ASN A 131 7.06 -1.71 60.70
N ILE A 132 6.63 -0.48 60.37
CA ILE A 132 6.48 0.62 61.33
C ILE A 132 5.48 0.25 62.42
N SER A 133 4.30 -0.24 62.04
CA SER A 133 3.25 -0.63 62.99
C SER A 133 3.66 -1.80 63.90
N GLN A 134 4.56 -2.66 63.45
CA GLN A 134 5.17 -3.75 64.24
C GLN A 134 6.41 -3.31 65.04
N GLY A 135 6.78 -2.02 65.03
CA GLY A 135 7.96 -1.50 65.73
C GLY A 135 9.31 -1.96 65.14
N ARG A 136 9.30 -2.50 63.92
CA ARG A 136 10.51 -2.95 63.21
C ARG A 136 11.16 -1.75 62.52
N ARG A 137 12.50 -1.74 62.48
CA ARG A 137 13.26 -0.68 61.80
C ARG A 137 12.96 -0.70 60.30
N VAL A 138 12.58 0.45 59.75
CA VAL A 138 12.44 0.68 58.31
C VAL A 138 13.71 1.31 57.78
N ASP A 139 14.35 0.66 56.81
CA ASP A 139 15.51 1.19 56.10
C ASP A 139 15.02 2.18 55.03
N LEU A 140 14.77 3.44 55.44
CA LEU A 140 14.30 4.54 54.58
C LEU A 140 15.27 4.92 53.43
N TRP A 141 16.39 4.23 53.30
CA TRP A 141 17.51 4.55 52.39
C TRP A 141 17.89 3.38 51.49
N LYS A 142 16.97 2.46 51.21
CA LYS A 142 17.24 1.29 50.37
C LYS A 142 17.34 1.74 48.89
N GLY A 143 18.56 1.82 48.36
CA GLY A 143 18.84 2.18 46.95
C GLY A 143 19.76 3.38 46.76
N VAL A 144 20.06 4.13 47.83
CA VAL A 144 21.25 4.98 47.85
C VAL A 144 22.42 4.06 48.16
N GLU A 145 23.45 4.00 47.31
CA GLU A 145 24.73 3.37 47.66
C GLU A 145 25.42 4.17 48.77
N MET A 146 24.86 4.08 49.97
CA MET A 146 25.62 4.28 51.19
C MET A 146 26.43 3.00 51.31
N GLY A 147 27.74 3.10 51.15
CA GLY A 147 28.68 1.98 51.02
C GLY A 147 28.61 0.92 52.13
N ASP A 148 29.71 0.19 52.29
CA ASP A 148 29.75 -1.08 53.01
C ASP A 148 28.93 -1.16 54.31
N LYS A 149 28.23 -2.29 54.57
CA LYS A 149 27.27 -2.42 55.70
C LYS A 149 27.91 -2.17 57.07
N SER A 150 29.23 -2.29 57.17
CA SER A 150 30.08 -2.01 58.33
C SER A 150 30.38 -0.52 58.53
N LEU A 151 30.27 0.30 57.48
CA LEU A 151 30.43 1.77 57.47
C LEU A 151 29.11 2.52 57.65
N ARG A 152 28.00 1.81 57.90
CA ARG A 152 26.74 2.40 58.35
C ARG A 152 27.01 3.21 59.62
N ARG A 153 27.27 4.52 59.49
CA ARG A 153 27.11 5.47 60.60
C ARG A 153 25.62 5.42 60.94
N VAL A 154 25.28 4.52 61.85
CA VAL A 154 24.04 4.64 62.61
C VAL A 154 24.18 5.98 63.31
N PHE A 155 23.52 7.01 62.78
CA PHE A 155 23.49 8.33 63.41
C PHE A 155 22.93 8.12 64.82
N ARG A 156 23.82 8.13 65.81
CA ARG A 156 23.40 8.04 67.20
C ARG A 156 23.07 9.45 67.63
N THR A 157 22.00 9.62 68.40
CA THR A 157 21.67 10.92 69.00
C THR A 157 22.84 11.48 69.81
N SER A 158 23.70 10.63 70.38
CA SER A 158 24.96 11.02 71.05
C SER A 158 25.98 11.74 70.16
N ASP A 159 25.91 11.57 68.84
CA ASP A 159 26.87 12.16 67.89
C ASP A 159 26.53 13.64 67.64
N TYR A 160 25.26 14.01 67.82
CA TYR A 160 24.74 15.36 67.59
C TYR A 160 24.37 16.09 68.87
N PHE A 161 24.16 15.39 69.98
CA PHE A 161 23.73 15.99 71.24
C PHE A 161 24.73 15.72 72.37
N ASP A 162 24.99 16.72 73.20
CA ASP A 162 25.73 16.58 74.45
C ASP A 162 24.91 15.85 75.52
N GLN A 163 25.54 15.47 76.63
CA GLN A 163 24.88 14.76 77.74
C GLN A 163 23.68 15.55 78.32
N ASP A 164 23.64 16.86 78.09
CA ASP A 164 22.57 17.78 78.49
C ASP A 164 21.49 17.96 77.39
N GLY A 165 21.54 17.20 76.30
CA GLY A 165 20.54 17.22 75.22
C GLY A 165 20.62 18.43 74.27
N LYS A 166 21.72 19.19 74.29
CA LYS A 166 21.96 20.33 73.38
C LYS A 166 22.76 19.91 72.15
N LEU A 167 22.47 20.53 71.00
CA LEU A 167 23.13 20.22 69.74
C LEU A 167 24.63 20.61 69.79
N LYS A 168 25.52 19.67 69.51
CA LYS A 168 26.96 19.90 69.32
C LYS A 168 27.14 20.80 68.10
N TYR A 169 27.91 21.88 68.25
CA TYR A 169 28.18 22.80 67.15
C TYR A 169 28.90 22.07 65.99
N PRO A 170 28.57 22.40 64.72
CA PRO A 170 29.11 21.68 63.57
C PRO A 170 30.62 21.93 63.40
N PRO A 171 31.41 20.93 63.01
CA PRO A 171 32.76 21.16 62.49
C PRO A 171 32.65 21.81 61.10
N ILE A 172 33.44 22.87 60.89
CA ILE A 172 33.69 23.47 59.56
C ILE A 172 34.43 22.46 58.69
#